data_AF-A0A943M464-F1
#
_entry.id   AF-A0A943M464-F1
#
_cell.length_a   1.000
_cell.length_b   1.000
_cell.length_c   1.000
_cell.angle_alpha   90.00
_cell.angle_beta   90.00
_cell.angle_gamma   90.00
#
_symmetry.space_group_name_H-M   'P 1'
#
loop_
_entity.id
_entity.type
_entity.pdbx_description
1 polymer ?
#
loop_
_entity_poly.entity_id
_entity_poly.type
_entity_poly.pdbx_seq_one_letter_code
_entity_poly.pdbx_strand_id
1 'polypeptide(L)'
;MKKLIILLATVLFAACDSDSKCDPGPGNEVSFDGNVSWTDEKEQGDGGDVLFRIFSPDEVSVAVCGEGRVVKENQNWVLRGGNEIEVCVTCPVDKNFIGMEVGGVYEFLGEWNYESNLAKGRFRLRGDVTLTPEYAEIEAPQPGDYYYADGTWSSELNSSKVCIGIVFAAGRSEHDTQEYAELAGEVRGYVVAVRNADPAKQRYSFGRYGVVDISGFDDDIETFCGYTRTRAMERQPGFSEADYWACWSAVHHIQAAPGTSSGWYVPAFGEMNVLCGVYHETVRERITRIEYGEDMADDGKGLEQYWAMGKLADSNSFVHVDFRDSQPFETFADRLKTSPMFAYCRPILTF
;
A
#
# COMPACT_ATOMS: atom_id res chain seq x y z
N MET A 1 36.39 -55.21 14.27
CA MET A 1 36.72 -54.32 13.13
C MET A 1 36.61 -52.88 13.60
N LYS A 2 37.66 -52.08 13.40
CA LYS A 2 37.79 -50.70 13.94
C LYS A 2 36.88 -49.74 13.15
N LYS A 3 36.07 -48.96 13.87
CA LYS A 3 35.30 -47.84 13.30
C LYS A 3 36.26 -46.71 12.94
N LEU A 4 36.25 -46.28 11.68
CA LEU A 4 36.93 -45.06 11.24
C LEU A 4 35.95 -43.90 11.39
N ILE A 5 36.32 -42.93 12.22
CA ILE A 5 35.63 -41.65 12.38
C ILE A 5 36.28 -40.68 11.39
N ILE A 6 35.49 -40.08 10.50
CA ILE A 6 35.95 -38.97 9.65
C ILE A 6 35.25 -37.70 10.12
N LEU A 7 36.05 -36.74 10.61
CA LEU A 7 35.64 -35.37 10.91
C LEU A 7 35.33 -34.65 9.60
N LEU A 8 34.14 -34.05 9.45
CA LEU A 8 33.87 -33.09 8.38
C LEU A 8 34.54 -31.75 8.72
N ALA A 9 35.41 -31.28 7.83
CA ALA A 9 35.95 -29.93 7.85
C ALA A 9 34.96 -28.98 7.13
N THR A 10 34.59 -27.90 7.81
CA THR A 10 33.77 -26.82 7.27
C THR A 10 34.55 -26.07 6.19
N VAL A 11 34.04 -26.00 4.97
CA VAL A 11 34.54 -25.11 3.92
C VAL A 11 33.56 -23.94 3.79
N LEU A 12 34.00 -22.76 4.23
CA LEU A 12 33.34 -21.49 3.93
C LEU A 12 33.51 -21.22 2.43
N PHE A 13 32.42 -21.09 1.68
CA PHE A 13 32.44 -20.43 0.38
C PHE A 13 31.95 -18.99 0.56
N ALA A 14 32.84 -18.05 0.27
CA ALA A 14 32.50 -16.65 0.09
C ALA A 14 31.74 -16.49 -1.23
N ALA A 15 30.67 -15.69 -1.21
CA ALA A 15 29.94 -15.28 -2.39
C ALA A 15 30.86 -14.51 -3.36
N CYS A 16 30.73 -14.76 -4.65
CA CYS A 16 31.35 -13.93 -5.68
C CYS A 16 30.33 -13.70 -6.80
N ASP A 17 30.13 -12.42 -7.13
CA ASP A 17 29.22 -11.91 -8.15
C ASP A 17 29.62 -12.37 -9.57
N SER A 18 28.60 -12.41 -10.42
CA SER A 18 28.68 -12.72 -11.85
C SER A 18 29.57 -11.71 -12.59
N ASP A 19 30.84 -12.06 -12.83
CA ASP A 19 31.62 -11.77 -14.06
C ASP A 19 33.16 -11.82 -13.89
N SER A 20 33.69 -12.37 -12.80
CA SER A 20 35.15 -12.58 -12.69
C SER A 20 35.54 -14.05 -12.87
N LYS A 21 36.40 -14.32 -13.86
CA LYS A 21 37.07 -15.62 -14.03
C LYS A 21 37.92 -15.90 -12.79
N CYS A 22 37.46 -16.79 -11.91
CA CYS A 22 38.30 -17.30 -10.82
C CYS A 22 39.24 -18.37 -11.38
N ASP A 23 40.51 -18.02 -11.53
CA ASP A 23 41.61 -18.96 -11.70
C ASP A 23 41.95 -19.54 -10.31
N PRO A 24 41.79 -20.85 -10.04
CA PRO A 24 42.15 -21.42 -8.76
C PRO A 24 43.69 -21.52 -8.71
N GLY A 25 44.30 -20.67 -7.88
CA GLY A 25 45.71 -20.81 -7.50
C GLY A 25 46.01 -22.21 -6.94
N PRO A 26 47.30 -22.61 -6.89
CA PRO A 26 47.71 -24.01 -6.84
C PRO A 26 47.19 -24.70 -5.57
N GLY A 27 46.21 -25.58 -5.75
CA GLY A 27 45.70 -26.45 -4.71
C GLY A 27 46.73 -27.52 -4.34
N ASN A 28 46.84 -27.83 -3.06
CA ASN A 28 47.61 -28.98 -2.59
C ASN A 28 47.03 -30.27 -3.20
N GLU A 29 47.71 -30.81 -4.20
CA GLU A 29 47.39 -32.13 -4.75
C GLU A 29 47.62 -33.21 -3.69
N VAL A 30 46.56 -33.97 -3.36
CA VAL A 30 46.69 -35.24 -2.67
C VAL A 30 46.80 -36.32 -3.73
N SER A 31 48.00 -36.88 -3.92
CA SER A 31 48.21 -37.98 -4.86
C SER A 31 47.72 -39.30 -4.25
N PHE A 32 46.94 -40.06 -5.03
CA PHE A 32 46.50 -41.42 -4.70
C PHE A 32 47.09 -42.38 -5.74
N ASP A 33 47.82 -43.38 -5.27
CA ASP A 33 48.53 -44.36 -6.11
C ASP A 33 47.64 -45.59 -6.38
N GLY A 34 46.52 -45.36 -7.06
CA GLY A 34 45.58 -46.42 -7.44
C GLY A 34 44.62 -45.97 -8.55
N ASN A 35 44.28 -46.87 -9.46
CA ASN A 35 43.25 -46.60 -10.48
C ASN A 35 41.92 -46.26 -9.79
N VAL A 36 41.52 -44.99 -9.86
CA VAL A 36 40.21 -44.53 -9.42
C VAL A 36 39.24 -44.74 -10.58
N SER A 37 38.35 -45.72 -10.47
CA SER A 37 37.19 -45.86 -11.35
C SER A 37 35.97 -45.31 -10.61
N TRP A 38 35.29 -44.33 -11.22
CA TRP A 38 33.97 -43.88 -10.78
C TRP A 38 32.91 -44.73 -11.47
N THR A 39 32.06 -45.37 -10.68
CA THR A 39 30.79 -45.90 -11.16
C THR A 39 29.68 -45.01 -10.63
N ASP A 40 28.90 -44.40 -11.52
CA ASP A 40 27.63 -43.73 -11.19
C ASP A 40 26.60 -44.79 -10.82
N GLU A 41 26.81 -45.50 -9.73
CA GLU A 41 25.74 -46.29 -9.13
C GLU A 41 24.81 -45.32 -8.40
N LYS A 42 23.58 -45.19 -8.90
CA LYS A 42 22.50 -44.60 -8.12
C LYS A 42 22.30 -45.48 -6.89
N GLU A 43 22.91 -45.08 -5.77
CA GLU A 43 22.51 -45.61 -4.48
C GLU A 43 21.06 -45.17 -4.23
N GLN A 44 20.11 -46.06 -4.49
CA GLN A 44 18.80 -46.02 -3.84
C GLN A 44 19.00 -46.49 -2.41
N GLY A 45 19.52 -45.60 -1.56
CA GLY A 45 19.37 -45.75 -0.12
C GLY A 45 17.88 -45.66 0.21
N ASP A 46 17.38 -46.56 1.06
CA ASP A 46 16.09 -46.39 1.73
C ASP A 46 16.09 -44.97 2.31
N GLY A 47 15.25 -44.09 1.75
CA GLY A 47 15.18 -42.68 2.11
C GLY A 47 14.75 -42.53 3.56
N GLY A 48 15.71 -42.62 4.49
CA GLY A 48 15.50 -42.27 5.88
C GLY A 48 14.93 -40.87 5.95
N ASP A 49 13.89 -40.69 6.78
CA ASP A 49 13.11 -39.45 6.95
C ASP A 49 13.98 -38.21 6.75
N VAL A 50 13.97 -37.67 5.53
CA VAL A 50 14.73 -36.46 5.21
C VAL A 50 14.15 -35.37 6.10
N LEU A 51 15.03 -34.80 6.92
CA LEU A 51 14.69 -33.82 7.93
C LEU A 51 15.43 -32.53 7.60
N PHE A 52 14.68 -31.45 7.43
CA PHE A 52 15.22 -30.11 7.27
C PHE A 52 14.78 -29.25 8.44
N ARG A 53 15.74 -28.54 9.03
CA ARG A 53 15.48 -27.46 10.00
C ARG A 53 15.46 -26.13 9.27
N ILE A 54 14.46 -25.33 9.60
CA ILE A 54 14.21 -24.03 9.00
C ILE A 54 14.16 -23.02 10.15
N PHE A 55 15.16 -22.15 10.18
CA PHE A 55 15.28 -21.08 11.15
C PHE A 55 14.66 -19.82 10.57
N SER A 56 13.77 -19.16 11.29
CA SER A 56 13.10 -17.95 10.80
C SER A 56 12.66 -17.03 11.95
N PRO A 57 12.50 -15.72 11.72
CA PRO A 57 11.82 -14.85 12.69
C PRO A 57 10.33 -15.18 12.79
N ASP A 58 9.65 -14.57 13.78
CA ASP A 58 8.25 -14.87 14.10
C ASP A 58 7.25 -14.40 13.02
N GLU A 59 7.60 -13.38 12.25
CA GLU A 59 6.81 -12.90 11.10
C GLU A 59 6.77 -13.88 9.91
N VAL A 60 7.62 -14.92 9.94
CA VAL A 60 7.70 -15.94 8.91
C VAL A 60 6.96 -17.21 9.35
N SER A 61 6.00 -17.61 8.52
CA SER A 61 5.32 -18.89 8.63
C SER A 61 5.69 -19.81 7.47
N VAL A 62 5.69 -21.12 7.75
CA VAL A 62 6.10 -22.14 6.80
C VAL A 62 5.01 -23.19 6.67
N ALA A 63 4.65 -23.52 5.44
CA ALA A 63 3.72 -24.58 5.10
C ALA A 63 4.38 -25.61 4.18
N VAL A 64 3.90 -26.86 4.22
CA VAL A 64 4.33 -27.89 3.26
C VAL A 64 3.76 -27.58 1.89
N CYS A 65 4.60 -27.68 0.85
CA CYS A 65 4.17 -27.72 -0.53
C CYS A 65 4.52 -29.10 -1.10
N GLY A 66 3.52 -29.97 -1.28
CA GLY A 66 3.75 -31.35 -1.76
C GLY A 66 3.79 -32.38 -0.65
N GLU A 67 4.80 -33.25 -0.65
CA GLU A 67 4.94 -34.33 0.33
C GLU A 67 5.58 -33.85 1.64
N GLY A 68 5.22 -34.50 2.74
CA GLY A 68 5.83 -34.26 4.05
C GLY A 68 4.93 -33.60 5.07
N ARG A 69 5.55 -33.21 6.18
CA ARG A 69 4.90 -32.50 7.29
C ARG A 69 5.86 -31.47 7.88
N VAL A 70 5.38 -30.23 8.01
CA VAL A 70 6.04 -29.15 8.75
C VAL A 70 5.46 -29.10 10.17
N VAL A 71 6.34 -29.01 11.15
CA VAL A 71 6.00 -28.84 12.58
C VAL A 71 6.90 -27.78 13.19
N LYS A 72 6.37 -26.91 14.06
CA LYS A 72 7.18 -25.96 14.82
C LYS A 72 7.68 -26.64 16.10
N GLU A 73 9.00 -26.81 16.23
CA GLU A 73 9.69 -27.43 17.37
C GLU A 73 10.73 -26.46 17.94
N ASN A 74 10.62 -26.10 19.23
CA ASN A 74 11.60 -25.25 19.94
C ASN A 74 12.06 -24.01 19.15
N GLN A 75 11.08 -23.26 18.63
CA GLN A 75 11.20 -22.05 17.80
C GLN A 75 11.56 -22.25 16.32
N ASN A 76 12.00 -23.43 15.90
CA ASN A 76 12.34 -23.71 14.51
C ASN A 76 11.21 -24.48 13.82
N TRP A 77 11.08 -24.32 12.52
CA TRP A 77 10.25 -25.19 11.71
C TRP A 77 11.05 -26.44 11.32
N VAL A 78 10.41 -27.60 11.36
CA VAL A 78 11.01 -28.88 10.98
C VAL A 78 10.14 -29.50 9.90
N LEU A 79 10.70 -29.68 8.70
CA LEU A 79 10.09 -30.45 7.63
C LEU A 79 10.56 -31.91 7.73
N ARG A 80 9.60 -32.85 7.75
CA ARG A 80 9.84 -34.29 7.73
C ARG A 80 9.16 -34.92 6.53
N GLY A 81 9.95 -35.60 5.70
CA GLY A 81 9.46 -36.12 4.41
C GLY A 81 9.29 -35.01 3.39
N GLY A 82 9.62 -35.27 2.13
CA GLY A 82 9.67 -34.25 1.08
C GLY A 82 10.74 -33.18 1.31
N ASN A 83 10.75 -32.17 0.44
CA ASN A 83 11.73 -31.08 0.48
C ASN A 83 11.20 -29.75 -0.06
N GLU A 84 9.89 -29.59 -0.23
CA GLU A 84 9.31 -28.35 -0.75
C GLU A 84 8.43 -27.66 0.29
N ILE A 85 8.62 -26.35 0.42
CA ILE A 85 7.90 -25.50 1.37
C ILE A 85 7.36 -24.25 0.68
N GLU A 86 6.24 -23.75 1.23
CA GLU A 86 5.78 -22.40 1.02
C GLU A 86 6.15 -21.56 2.26
N VAL A 87 6.76 -20.41 2.01
CA VAL A 87 7.16 -19.43 3.01
C VAL A 87 6.24 -18.23 2.87
N CYS A 88 5.58 -17.85 3.96
CA CYS A 88 4.69 -16.72 4.03
C CYS A 88 5.25 -15.71 5.04
N VAL A 89 5.55 -14.50 4.56
CA VAL A 89 6.05 -13.39 5.37
C VAL A 89 4.90 -12.42 5.62
N THR A 90 4.64 -12.13 6.90
CA THR A 90 3.73 -11.04 7.27
C THR A 90 4.52 -9.74 7.22
N CYS A 91 4.29 -8.94 6.19
CA CYS A 91 5.03 -7.70 5.95
C CYS A 91 4.65 -6.64 6.99
N PRO A 92 5.64 -5.95 7.60
CA PRO A 92 5.40 -4.75 8.40
C PRO A 92 4.69 -3.67 7.57
N VAL A 93 3.85 -2.86 8.23
CA VAL A 93 3.09 -1.79 7.56
C VAL A 93 3.96 -0.59 7.15
N ASP A 94 5.14 -0.47 7.77
CA ASP A 94 6.09 0.63 7.61
C ASP A 94 7.23 0.32 6.64
N LYS A 95 7.28 -0.91 6.10
CA LYS A 95 8.38 -1.38 5.25
C LYS A 95 7.89 -2.18 4.05
N ASN A 96 8.61 -2.08 2.94
CA ASN A 96 8.38 -2.90 1.76
C ASN A 96 9.21 -4.18 1.86
N PHE A 97 8.57 -5.33 1.82
CA PHE A 97 9.29 -6.59 1.61
C PHE A 97 9.90 -6.59 0.21
N ILE A 98 11.22 -6.74 0.12
CA ILE A 98 11.96 -6.73 -1.15
C ILE A 98 12.56 -8.09 -1.50
N GLY A 99 12.64 -9.00 -0.55
CA GLY A 99 13.27 -10.29 -0.76
C GLY A 99 13.48 -11.07 0.52
N MET A 100 14.16 -12.20 0.40
CA MET A 100 14.54 -13.05 1.51
C MET A 100 15.99 -13.44 1.32
N GLU A 101 16.83 -13.05 2.27
CA GLU A 101 18.16 -13.63 2.38
C GLU A 101 17.99 -15.05 2.95
N VAL A 102 18.50 -16.04 2.23
CA VAL A 102 18.41 -17.45 2.65
C VAL A 102 19.81 -18.02 2.80
N GLY A 103 20.18 -18.33 4.04
CA GLY A 103 21.36 -19.13 4.35
C GLY A 103 21.09 -20.62 4.16
N GLY A 104 22.09 -21.37 3.68
CA GLY A 104 21.98 -22.82 3.44
C GLY A 104 21.90 -23.19 1.96
N VAL A 105 21.44 -24.40 1.65
CA VAL A 105 21.36 -24.91 0.27
C VAL A 105 19.90 -25.13 -0.12
N TYR A 106 19.45 -24.39 -1.12
CA TYR A 106 18.06 -24.37 -1.55
C TYR A 106 17.93 -24.02 -3.04
N GLU A 107 16.72 -24.11 -3.55
CA GLU A 107 16.30 -23.65 -4.88
C GLU A 107 14.97 -22.88 -4.71
N PHE A 108 14.93 -21.63 -5.18
CA PHE A 108 13.70 -20.83 -5.17
C PHE A 108 12.84 -21.18 -6.40
N LEU A 109 11.57 -21.53 -6.18
CA LEU A 109 10.67 -22.14 -7.17
C LEU A 109 9.63 -21.17 -7.74
N GLY A 110 10.05 -19.97 -8.13
CA GLY A 110 9.18 -19.00 -8.82
C GLY A 110 9.53 -17.55 -8.52
N GLU A 111 8.48 -16.75 -8.34
CA GLU A 111 8.52 -15.34 -7.90
C GLU A 111 7.71 -15.19 -6.61
N TRP A 112 7.90 -14.09 -5.89
CA TRP A 112 7.06 -13.74 -4.75
C TRP A 112 5.65 -13.35 -5.20
N ASN A 113 4.64 -13.91 -4.56
CA ASN A 113 3.25 -13.53 -4.74
C ASN A 113 2.80 -12.65 -3.56
N TYR A 114 2.16 -11.52 -3.85
CA TYR A 114 1.76 -10.52 -2.88
C TYR A 114 0.24 -10.48 -2.73
N GLU A 115 -0.24 -10.73 -1.51
CA GLU A 115 -1.66 -10.65 -1.16
C GLU A 115 -1.83 -9.79 0.10
N SER A 116 -2.36 -8.58 -0.06
CA SER A 116 -2.49 -7.60 1.03
C SER A 116 -1.14 -7.32 1.71
N ASN A 117 -0.96 -7.73 2.97
CA ASN A 117 0.28 -7.59 3.73
C ASN A 117 1.09 -8.90 3.80
N LEU A 118 0.83 -9.87 2.92
CA LEU A 118 1.50 -11.17 2.92
C LEU A 118 2.31 -11.37 1.64
N ALA A 119 3.60 -11.68 1.79
CA ALA A 119 4.46 -12.12 0.69
C ALA A 119 4.64 -13.64 0.76
N LYS A 120 4.35 -14.35 -0.33
CA LYS A 120 4.43 -15.82 -0.43
C LYS A 120 5.49 -16.25 -1.43
N GLY A 121 6.36 -17.18 -1.05
CA GLY A 121 7.42 -17.71 -1.90
C GLY A 121 7.56 -19.22 -1.71
N ARG A 122 8.01 -19.94 -2.75
CA ARG A 122 8.20 -21.41 -2.68
C ARG A 122 9.66 -21.78 -2.79
N PHE A 123 10.07 -22.73 -1.97
CA PHE A 123 11.46 -23.16 -1.88
C PHE A 123 11.55 -24.68 -1.92
N ARG A 124 12.54 -25.20 -2.64
CA ARG A 124 12.99 -26.59 -2.55
C ARG A 124 14.28 -26.64 -1.75
N LEU A 125 14.24 -27.35 -0.63
CA LEU A 125 15.35 -27.50 0.31
C LEU A 125 16.31 -28.60 -0.15
N ARG A 126 17.60 -28.33 0.02
CA ARG A 126 18.69 -29.31 -0.15
C ARG A 126 19.58 -29.40 1.09
N GLY A 127 19.28 -28.62 2.12
CA GLY A 127 19.88 -28.65 3.46
C GLY A 127 19.05 -27.82 4.44
N ASP A 128 19.50 -27.73 5.69
CA ASP A 128 18.94 -26.81 6.68
C ASP A 128 19.09 -25.36 6.17
N VAL A 129 18.09 -24.51 6.44
CA VAL A 129 18.06 -23.12 5.95
C VAL A 129 17.74 -22.11 7.04
N THR A 130 18.27 -20.92 6.91
CA THR A 130 17.90 -19.74 7.70
C THR A 130 17.25 -18.72 6.78
N LEU A 131 16.03 -18.31 7.12
CA LEU A 131 15.21 -17.36 6.37
C LEU A 131 15.26 -16.00 7.08
N THR A 132 15.79 -14.99 6.40
CA THR A 132 15.83 -13.61 6.89
C THR A 132 15.11 -12.69 5.89
N PRO A 133 13.90 -12.20 6.21
CA PRO A 133 13.20 -11.25 5.36
C PRO A 133 14.01 -9.98 5.16
N GLU A 134 14.03 -9.49 3.93
CA GLU A 134 14.66 -8.22 3.57
C GLU A 134 13.60 -7.17 3.32
N TYR A 135 13.84 -5.98 3.85
CA TYR A 135 12.93 -4.87 3.80
C TYR A 135 13.63 -3.62 3.26
N ALA A 136 12.93 -2.90 2.39
CA ALA A 136 13.24 -1.50 2.08
C ALA A 136 12.36 -0.57 2.92
N GLU A 137 12.92 0.58 3.27
CA GLU A 137 12.13 1.68 3.83
C GLU A 137 11.07 2.11 2.83
N ILE A 138 9.86 2.38 3.32
CA ILE A 138 8.85 3.03 2.49
C ILE A 138 9.23 4.52 2.42
N GLU A 139 9.52 5.01 1.22
CA GLU A 139 9.78 6.43 1.02
C GLU A 139 8.55 7.25 1.47
N ALA A 140 8.81 8.31 2.23
CA ALA A 140 7.75 9.21 2.68
C ALA A 140 7.00 9.77 1.45
N PRO A 141 5.66 9.73 1.44
CA PRO A 141 4.90 10.17 0.28
C PRO A 141 5.17 11.65 0.00
N GLN A 142 5.12 12.04 -1.26
CA GLN A 142 5.27 13.42 -1.71
C GLN A 142 4.02 13.87 -2.45
N PRO A 143 3.66 15.17 -2.40
CA PRO A 143 2.64 15.72 -3.28
C PRO A 143 2.93 15.36 -4.75
N GLY A 144 1.96 14.75 -5.44
CA GLY A 144 2.08 14.26 -6.80
C GLY A 144 2.34 12.76 -6.94
N ASP A 145 2.64 12.04 -5.86
CA ASP A 145 2.74 10.57 -5.91
C ASP A 145 1.40 9.92 -6.27
N TYR A 146 1.46 8.84 -7.04
CA TYR A 146 0.30 8.01 -7.38
C TYR A 146 -0.01 7.08 -6.21
N TYR A 147 -1.26 7.09 -5.74
CA TYR A 147 -1.75 6.22 -4.68
C TYR A 147 -2.65 5.12 -5.26
N TYR A 148 -2.43 3.88 -4.82
CA TYR A 148 -3.03 2.69 -5.42
C TYR A 148 -4.07 2.02 -4.53
N ALA A 149 -4.94 1.22 -5.14
CA ALA A 149 -6.00 0.46 -4.45
C ALA A 149 -5.48 -0.54 -3.40
N ASP A 150 -4.20 -0.91 -3.45
CA ASP A 150 -3.53 -1.77 -2.46
C ASP A 150 -2.95 -1.00 -1.27
N GLY A 151 -3.09 0.33 -1.23
CA GLY A 151 -2.58 1.19 -0.15
C GLY A 151 -1.14 1.67 -0.34
N THR A 152 -0.46 1.24 -1.40
CA THR A 152 0.90 1.69 -1.72
C THR A 152 0.89 2.98 -2.53
N TRP A 153 2.06 3.63 -2.64
CA TRP A 153 2.27 4.79 -3.51
C TRP A 153 3.61 4.74 -4.24
N SER A 154 3.73 5.52 -5.31
CA SER A 154 4.99 5.71 -6.05
C SER A 154 4.99 7.03 -6.84
N SER A 155 6.16 7.60 -7.08
CA SER A 155 6.30 8.85 -7.85
C SER A 155 6.06 8.68 -9.35
N GLU A 156 6.30 7.48 -9.88
CA GLU A 156 5.97 7.12 -11.26
C GLU A 156 4.73 6.23 -11.33
N LEU A 157 3.94 6.40 -12.40
CA LEU A 157 2.70 5.65 -12.58
C LEU A 157 3.02 4.18 -12.88
N ASN A 158 2.59 3.29 -11.98
CA ASN A 158 2.70 1.86 -12.16
C ASN A 158 1.47 1.32 -12.88
N SER A 159 1.61 1.02 -14.17
CA SER A 159 0.53 0.49 -15.01
C SER A 159 0.03 -0.90 -14.60
N SER A 160 0.76 -1.61 -13.73
CA SER A 160 0.33 -2.91 -13.19
C SER A 160 -0.56 -2.77 -11.96
N LYS A 161 -0.75 -1.54 -11.44
CA LYS A 161 -1.59 -1.26 -10.27
C LYS A 161 -2.76 -0.33 -10.65
N VAL A 162 -3.86 -0.47 -9.91
CA VAL A 162 -5.01 0.43 -10.05
C VAL A 162 -4.74 1.70 -9.25
N CYS A 163 -4.43 2.81 -9.92
CA CYS A 163 -4.28 4.11 -9.29
C CYS A 163 -5.66 4.68 -8.94
N ILE A 164 -5.87 5.03 -7.68
CA ILE A 164 -7.17 5.52 -7.19
C ILE A 164 -7.14 6.97 -6.75
N GLY A 165 -5.95 7.52 -6.54
CA GLY A 165 -5.78 8.89 -6.14
C GLY A 165 -4.36 9.41 -6.31
N ILE A 166 -4.21 10.71 -6.11
CA ILE A 166 -2.92 11.40 -6.10
C ILE A 166 -2.70 11.98 -4.71
N VAL A 167 -1.52 11.78 -4.13
CA VAL A 167 -1.12 12.41 -2.87
C VAL A 167 -1.07 13.93 -3.09
N PHE A 168 -1.75 14.71 -2.26
CA PHE A 168 -1.70 16.18 -2.34
C PHE A 168 -1.00 16.82 -1.12
N ALA A 169 -0.86 16.08 -0.02
CA ALA A 169 -0.12 16.51 1.16
C ALA A 169 0.51 15.32 1.87
N ALA A 170 1.69 15.53 2.42
CA ALA A 170 2.49 14.52 3.12
C ALA A 170 2.54 14.80 4.62
N GLY A 171 2.54 13.73 5.42
CA GLY A 171 2.51 13.78 6.88
C GLY A 171 1.19 14.32 7.44
N ARG A 172 1.10 14.36 8.77
CA ARG A 172 -0.02 14.98 9.47
C ARG A 172 0.07 16.50 9.37
N SER A 173 -1.01 17.16 8.95
CA SER A 173 -1.13 18.62 8.98
C SER A 173 -1.21 19.10 10.44
N GLU A 174 -0.62 20.26 10.76
CA GLU A 174 -0.77 20.88 12.08
C GLU A 174 -2.21 21.30 12.37
N HIS A 175 -3.01 21.49 11.32
CA HIS A 175 -4.43 21.79 11.38
C HIS A 175 -5.32 20.53 11.45
N ASP A 176 -4.73 19.33 11.40
CA ASP A 176 -5.45 18.06 11.54
C ASP A 176 -5.40 17.53 12.96
N THR A 177 -6.47 17.79 13.71
CA THR A 177 -6.69 17.29 15.08
C THR A 177 -7.62 16.07 15.13
N GLN A 178 -7.94 15.48 13.97
CA GLN A 178 -8.87 14.36 13.86
C GLN A 178 -8.24 13.05 14.32
N GLU A 179 -9.09 12.09 14.67
CA GLU A 179 -8.71 10.74 15.04
C GLU A 179 -9.21 9.74 13.99
N TYR A 180 -8.27 9.02 13.38
CA TYR A 180 -8.55 8.00 12.37
C TYR A 180 -8.34 6.63 13.00
N ALA A 181 -9.42 5.98 13.40
CA ALA A 181 -9.36 4.70 14.10
C ALA A 181 -8.65 3.61 13.25
N GLU A 182 -8.75 3.73 11.93
CA GLU A 182 -8.18 2.82 10.94
C GLU A 182 -6.65 2.93 10.81
N LEU A 183 -6.07 4.07 11.21
CA LEU A 183 -4.65 4.39 10.99
C LEU A 183 -3.76 4.18 12.22
N ALA A 184 -4.33 3.79 13.37
CA ALA A 184 -3.61 3.66 14.64
C ALA A 184 -2.74 4.88 15.02
N GLY A 185 -3.11 6.07 14.54
CA GLY A 185 -2.41 7.34 14.79
C GLY A 185 -1.30 7.70 13.81
N GLU A 186 -1.02 6.87 12.80
CA GLU A 186 0.01 7.13 11.79
C GLU A 186 -0.60 7.76 10.53
N VAL A 187 -0.54 9.08 10.42
CA VAL A 187 -0.95 9.81 9.21
C VAL A 187 0.28 10.05 8.34
N ARG A 188 0.37 9.33 7.22
CA ARG A 188 1.40 9.44 6.20
C ARG A 188 1.07 10.51 5.18
N GLY A 189 -0.20 10.79 4.92
CA GLY A 189 -0.60 11.89 4.06
C GLY A 189 -2.08 11.87 3.66
N TYR A 190 -2.39 12.67 2.65
CA TYR A 190 -3.74 12.89 2.15
C TYR A 190 -3.78 12.71 0.63
N VAL A 191 -4.82 12.05 0.16
CA VAL A 191 -4.97 11.62 -1.24
C VAL A 191 -6.28 12.14 -1.79
N VAL A 192 -6.24 12.78 -2.95
CA VAL A 192 -7.44 13.16 -3.70
C VAL A 192 -7.79 12.08 -4.72
N ALA A 193 -9.06 11.74 -4.84
CA ALA A 193 -9.52 10.76 -5.80
C ALA A 193 -9.26 11.17 -7.26
N VAL A 194 -8.92 10.21 -8.12
CA VAL A 194 -8.68 10.50 -9.55
C VAL A 194 -9.97 10.72 -10.35
N ARG A 195 -11.14 10.39 -9.79
CA ARG A 195 -12.47 10.59 -10.40
C ARG A 195 -13.45 11.24 -9.44
N ASN A 196 -14.47 11.89 -9.99
CA ASN A 196 -15.64 12.32 -9.25
C ASN A 196 -16.45 11.13 -8.75
N ALA A 197 -17.08 11.28 -7.60
CA ALA A 197 -18.09 10.34 -7.14
C ALA A 197 -19.39 10.54 -7.95
N ASP A 198 -19.89 9.44 -8.53
CA ASP A 198 -21.12 9.33 -9.32
C ASP A 198 -21.46 10.54 -10.24
N PRO A 199 -20.63 10.87 -11.24
CA PRO A 199 -20.83 12.06 -12.08
C PRO A 199 -22.10 12.02 -12.95
N ALA A 200 -22.75 10.84 -13.03
CA ALA A 200 -23.98 10.60 -13.78
C ALA A 200 -25.25 10.98 -13.01
N LYS A 201 -25.18 11.19 -11.69
CA LYS A 201 -26.32 11.55 -10.84
C LYS A 201 -26.44 13.05 -10.58
N GLN A 202 -27.56 13.44 -9.97
CA GLN A 202 -27.84 14.81 -9.56
C GLN A 202 -26.92 15.21 -8.41
N ARG A 203 -26.09 16.24 -8.64
CA ARG A 203 -24.91 16.56 -7.84
C ARG A 203 -25.21 17.47 -6.64
N TYR A 204 -26.15 17.03 -5.80
CA TYR A 204 -26.65 17.79 -4.66
C TYR A 204 -25.63 17.91 -3.52
N SER A 205 -25.86 18.81 -2.57
CA SER A 205 -24.96 19.02 -1.43
C SER A 205 -24.81 17.79 -0.52
N PHE A 206 -23.88 17.87 0.43
CA PHE A 206 -23.64 16.86 1.46
C PHE A 206 -24.79 16.70 2.47
N GLY A 207 -25.82 17.53 2.37
CA GLY A 207 -27.02 17.47 3.16
C GLY A 207 -28.17 18.26 2.53
N ARG A 208 -29.41 17.90 2.83
CA ARG A 208 -30.60 18.64 2.42
C ARG A 208 -30.93 19.75 3.41
N TYR A 209 -31.19 20.94 2.89
CA TYR A 209 -31.58 22.10 3.69
C TYR A 209 -32.81 21.81 4.54
N GLY A 210 -32.75 22.15 5.83
CA GLY A 210 -33.84 21.93 6.79
C GLY A 210 -34.01 20.48 7.25
N VAL A 211 -33.21 19.54 6.74
CA VAL A 211 -33.14 18.14 7.21
C VAL A 211 -31.88 17.92 8.03
N VAL A 212 -30.76 18.45 7.54
CA VAL A 212 -29.43 18.20 8.13
C VAL A 212 -29.05 19.32 9.10
N ASP A 213 -28.52 18.94 10.26
CA ASP A 213 -27.94 19.88 11.20
C ASP A 213 -26.48 20.18 10.82
N ILE A 214 -26.24 21.45 10.48
CA ILE A 214 -24.91 22.00 10.17
C ILE A 214 -24.51 23.11 11.14
N SER A 215 -25.16 23.22 12.31
CA SER A 215 -24.87 24.31 13.25
C SER A 215 -23.44 24.29 13.78
N GLY A 216 -22.81 23.11 13.82
CA GLY A 216 -21.41 22.92 14.21
C GLY A 216 -20.39 23.12 13.09
N PHE A 217 -20.83 23.54 11.90
CA PHE A 217 -19.92 23.84 10.79
C PHE A 217 -19.53 25.31 10.84
N ASP A 218 -18.35 25.62 10.32
CA ASP A 218 -17.75 26.95 10.27
C ASP A 218 -17.19 27.22 8.86
N ASP A 219 -16.66 28.43 8.70
CA ASP A 219 -15.95 28.92 7.52
C ASP A 219 -14.44 28.94 7.70
N ASP A 220 -13.90 28.15 8.63
CA ASP A 220 -12.46 28.05 8.83
C ASP A 220 -11.80 27.36 7.64
N ILE A 221 -10.95 28.12 6.93
CA ILE A 221 -10.23 27.69 5.73
C ILE A 221 -8.88 27.02 6.01
N GLU A 222 -8.54 26.81 7.28
CA GLU A 222 -7.31 26.14 7.72
C GLU A 222 -7.62 24.78 8.37
N THR A 223 -8.71 24.68 9.13
CA THR A 223 -9.03 23.47 9.90
C THR A 223 -9.34 22.24 9.02
N PHE A 224 -8.67 21.13 9.31
CA PHE A 224 -8.92 19.82 8.69
C PHE A 224 -9.99 19.10 9.52
N CYS A 225 -11.17 18.94 8.94
CA CYS A 225 -12.31 18.32 9.61
C CYS A 225 -13.26 17.56 8.68
N GLY A 226 -12.85 17.30 7.42
CA GLY A 226 -13.68 16.64 6.42
C GLY A 226 -14.06 15.22 6.82
N TYR A 227 -13.11 14.45 7.36
CA TYR A 227 -13.36 13.08 7.83
C TYR A 227 -14.42 13.08 8.95
N THR A 228 -14.18 13.83 10.02
CA THR A 228 -15.07 13.87 11.19
C THR A 228 -16.46 14.37 10.82
N ARG A 229 -16.56 15.41 9.98
CA ARG A 229 -17.85 15.94 9.51
C ARG A 229 -18.57 14.94 8.60
N THR A 230 -17.86 14.24 7.71
CA THR A 230 -18.47 13.20 6.87
C THR A 230 -19.00 12.03 7.72
N ARG A 231 -18.20 11.55 8.68
CA ARG A 231 -18.63 10.51 9.63
C ARG A 231 -19.81 10.95 10.49
N ALA A 232 -19.89 12.22 10.86
CA ALA A 232 -21.04 12.77 11.57
C ALA A 232 -22.31 12.72 10.71
N MET A 233 -22.21 13.03 9.41
CA MET A 233 -23.34 12.92 8.47
C MET A 233 -23.81 11.48 8.28
N GLU A 234 -22.89 10.52 8.15
CA GLU A 234 -23.23 9.09 8.05
C GLU A 234 -24.02 8.57 9.26
N ARG A 235 -23.81 9.17 10.44
CA ARG A 235 -24.48 8.80 11.69
C ARG A 235 -25.86 9.46 11.86
N GLN A 236 -26.24 10.39 10.99
CA GLN A 236 -27.54 11.06 11.09
C GLN A 236 -28.69 10.09 10.79
N PRO A 237 -29.83 10.19 11.50
CA PRO A 237 -31.03 9.45 11.14
C PRO A 237 -31.47 9.77 9.71
N GLY A 238 -31.66 8.74 8.89
CA GLY A 238 -32.10 8.91 7.50
C GLY A 238 -30.98 9.23 6.51
N PHE A 239 -29.71 9.01 6.87
CA PHE A 239 -28.59 9.04 5.93
C PHE A 239 -28.92 8.23 4.67
N SER A 240 -28.98 8.90 3.53
CA SER A 240 -29.43 8.35 2.26
C SER A 240 -28.89 9.16 1.08
N GLU A 241 -28.84 8.52 -0.08
CA GLU A 241 -28.44 9.17 -1.33
C GLU A 241 -29.24 10.44 -1.64
N ALA A 242 -30.55 10.44 -1.34
CA ALA A 242 -31.45 11.53 -1.71
C ALA A 242 -31.23 12.80 -0.88
N ASP A 243 -30.97 12.66 0.42
CA ASP A 243 -30.84 13.80 1.34
C ASP A 243 -29.38 14.15 1.68
N TYR A 244 -28.40 13.29 1.35
CA TYR A 244 -26.99 13.43 1.72
C TYR A 244 -26.05 13.13 0.54
N TRP A 245 -26.43 13.50 -0.68
CA TRP A 245 -25.82 13.02 -1.92
C TRP A 245 -24.29 13.06 -1.92
N ALA A 246 -23.65 14.18 -1.55
CA ALA A 246 -22.20 14.27 -1.64
C ALA A 246 -21.48 13.33 -0.65
N CYS A 247 -21.91 13.28 0.62
CA CYS A 247 -21.36 12.33 1.59
C CYS A 247 -21.67 10.88 1.20
N TRP A 248 -22.90 10.59 0.77
CA TRP A 248 -23.30 9.26 0.31
C TRP A 248 -22.49 8.80 -0.89
N SER A 249 -22.25 9.69 -1.86
CA SER A 249 -21.48 9.39 -3.06
C SER A 249 -19.99 9.19 -2.75
N ALA A 250 -19.41 10.02 -1.89
CA ALA A 250 -18.02 9.87 -1.44
C ALA A 250 -17.74 8.47 -0.89
N VAL A 251 -18.66 7.93 -0.08
CA VAL A 251 -18.46 6.64 0.61
C VAL A 251 -18.94 5.42 -0.19
N HIS A 252 -19.80 5.57 -1.21
CA HIS A 252 -20.39 4.42 -1.94
C HIS A 252 -20.14 4.37 -3.45
N HIS A 253 -19.80 5.48 -4.10
CA HIS A 253 -19.82 5.58 -5.58
C HIS A 253 -18.45 5.85 -6.21
N ILE A 254 -17.41 5.38 -5.55
CA ILE A 254 -16.05 5.41 -6.06
C ILE A 254 -15.34 4.08 -5.78
N GLN A 255 -14.21 3.83 -6.45
CA GLN A 255 -13.36 2.69 -6.16
C GLN A 255 -13.07 2.61 -4.66
N ALA A 256 -13.24 1.43 -4.07
CA ALA A 256 -13.07 1.23 -2.63
C ALA A 256 -11.67 1.68 -2.19
N ALA A 257 -11.62 2.43 -1.09
CA ALA A 257 -10.37 2.81 -0.45
C ALA A 257 -9.71 1.60 0.23
N PRO A 258 -8.37 1.58 0.35
CA PRO A 258 -7.66 0.53 1.08
C PRO A 258 -8.13 0.47 2.54
N GLY A 259 -8.20 -0.74 3.11
CA GLY A 259 -8.58 -0.92 4.52
C GLY A 259 -7.59 -0.33 5.52
N THR A 260 -6.39 0.03 5.05
CA THR A 260 -5.33 0.74 5.79
C THR A 260 -5.42 2.26 5.64
N SER A 261 -6.57 2.78 5.21
CA SER A 261 -6.84 4.22 5.08
C SER A 261 -8.05 4.61 5.93
N SER A 262 -8.30 5.92 6.07
CA SER A 262 -9.54 6.45 6.68
C SER A 262 -10.83 6.07 5.93
N GLY A 263 -10.71 5.54 4.71
CA GLY A 263 -11.78 5.55 3.73
C GLY A 263 -11.98 6.94 3.11
N TRP A 264 -12.79 6.98 2.06
CA TRP A 264 -13.13 8.23 1.37
C TRP A 264 -14.06 9.12 2.19
N TYR A 265 -13.82 10.42 2.16
CA TYR A 265 -14.68 11.43 2.78
C TYR A 265 -14.73 12.71 1.95
N VAL A 266 -15.72 13.56 2.22
CA VAL A 266 -15.80 14.89 1.58
C VAL A 266 -14.85 15.83 2.35
N PRO A 267 -13.89 16.48 1.69
CA PRO A 267 -12.95 17.38 2.36
C PRO A 267 -13.65 18.63 2.91
N ALA A 268 -13.15 19.16 4.02
CA ALA A 268 -13.45 20.50 4.54
C ALA A 268 -12.62 21.57 3.83
N PHE A 269 -12.82 22.84 4.21
CA PHE A 269 -12.15 23.97 3.57
C PHE A 269 -10.63 23.93 3.74
N GLY A 270 -10.09 23.57 4.91
CA GLY A 270 -8.64 23.42 5.11
C GLY A 270 -8.00 22.42 4.16
N GLU A 271 -8.60 21.25 4.01
CA GLU A 271 -8.11 20.19 3.12
C GLU A 271 -8.21 20.63 1.64
N MET A 272 -9.33 21.28 1.26
CA MET A 272 -9.48 21.85 -0.08
C MET A 272 -8.49 23.00 -0.36
N ASN A 273 -8.15 23.81 0.64
CA ASN A 273 -7.20 24.92 0.50
C ASN A 273 -5.81 24.41 0.15
N VAL A 274 -5.33 23.41 0.90
CA VAL A 274 -4.05 22.75 0.60
C VAL A 274 -4.09 22.10 -0.78
N LEU A 275 -5.16 21.38 -1.10
CA LEU A 275 -5.32 20.78 -2.44
C LEU A 275 -5.29 21.83 -3.54
N CYS A 276 -6.04 22.93 -3.43
CA CYS A 276 -6.02 24.04 -4.40
C CYS A 276 -4.61 24.61 -4.58
N GLY A 277 -3.84 24.75 -3.50
CA GLY A 277 -2.47 25.28 -3.52
C GLY A 277 -1.50 24.44 -4.35
N VAL A 278 -1.72 23.13 -4.44
CA VAL A 278 -0.85 22.20 -5.22
C VAL A 278 -1.51 21.69 -6.51
N TYR A 279 -2.79 21.99 -6.74
CA TYR A 279 -3.57 21.34 -7.78
C TYR A 279 -3.02 21.63 -9.17
N HIS A 280 -2.96 22.90 -9.55
CA HIS A 280 -2.62 23.32 -10.91
C HIS A 280 -1.16 23.04 -11.28
N GLU A 281 -0.26 23.03 -10.29
CA GLU A 281 1.18 22.87 -10.52
C GLU A 281 1.64 21.41 -10.44
N THR A 282 0.98 20.57 -9.64
CA THR A 282 1.47 19.21 -9.35
C THR A 282 0.39 18.17 -9.60
N VAL A 283 -0.76 18.26 -8.94
CA VAL A 283 -1.77 17.17 -8.95
C VAL A 283 -2.44 17.02 -10.31
N ARG A 284 -2.77 18.13 -10.98
CA ARG A 284 -3.48 18.15 -12.27
C ARG A 284 -2.72 17.36 -13.35
N GLU A 285 -1.42 17.55 -13.46
CA GLU A 285 -0.57 16.81 -14.41
C GLU A 285 -0.63 15.30 -14.14
N ARG A 286 -0.58 14.90 -12.88
CA ARG A 286 -0.59 13.48 -12.48
C ARG A 286 -1.94 12.83 -12.73
N ILE A 287 -3.05 13.51 -12.39
CA ILE A 287 -4.41 13.01 -12.66
C ILE A 287 -4.61 12.83 -14.17
N THR A 288 -4.22 13.80 -14.98
CA THR A 288 -4.46 13.79 -16.44
C THR A 288 -3.60 12.78 -17.21
N ARG A 289 -2.54 12.23 -16.59
CA ARG A 289 -1.77 11.09 -17.14
C ARG A 289 -2.47 9.75 -16.99
N ILE A 290 -3.48 9.66 -16.14
CA ILE A 290 -4.24 8.43 -15.90
C ILE A 290 -5.38 8.39 -16.93
N GLU A 291 -5.50 7.30 -17.68
CA GLU A 291 -6.52 7.14 -18.75
C GLU A 291 -7.93 7.48 -18.30
N TYR A 292 -8.24 7.16 -17.04
CA TYR A 292 -9.53 7.38 -16.42
C TYR A 292 -9.57 8.57 -15.45
N GLY A 293 -8.49 9.34 -15.32
CA GLY A 293 -8.45 10.52 -14.48
C GLY A 293 -9.36 11.63 -15.00
N GLU A 294 -10.03 12.32 -14.09
CA GLU A 294 -10.90 13.47 -14.39
C GLU A 294 -10.28 14.74 -13.81
N ASP A 295 -9.89 15.67 -14.71
CA ASP A 295 -9.40 17.00 -14.37
C ASP A 295 -10.46 17.77 -13.56
N MET A 296 -10.03 18.36 -12.44
CA MET A 296 -10.90 19.12 -11.57
C MET A 296 -11.11 20.55 -12.08
N ALA A 297 -10.11 21.09 -12.79
CA ALA A 297 -10.10 22.45 -13.32
C ALA A 297 -10.72 22.58 -14.72
N ASP A 298 -10.97 21.46 -15.39
CA ASP A 298 -11.66 21.40 -16.68
C ASP A 298 -12.44 20.09 -16.79
N ASP A 299 -13.74 20.13 -16.51
CA ASP A 299 -14.62 18.97 -16.64
C ASP A 299 -15.24 18.84 -18.04
N GLY A 300 -14.83 19.72 -18.98
CA GLY A 300 -15.41 19.86 -20.32
C GLY A 300 -16.88 20.32 -20.33
N LYS A 301 -17.46 20.67 -19.17
CA LYS A 301 -18.88 21.00 -18.99
C LYS A 301 -19.10 22.33 -18.26
N GLY A 302 -18.04 23.00 -17.79
CA GLY A 302 -18.12 24.35 -17.23
C GLY A 302 -18.62 24.39 -15.78
N LEU A 303 -18.52 23.28 -15.02
CA LEU A 303 -18.96 23.28 -13.63
C LEU A 303 -17.81 23.55 -12.64
N GLU A 304 -16.61 22.97 -12.85
CA GLU A 304 -15.35 23.12 -12.07
C GLU A 304 -15.47 23.28 -10.54
N GLN A 305 -16.59 22.85 -9.95
CA GLN A 305 -16.97 23.16 -8.57
C GLN A 305 -17.19 21.90 -7.77
N TYR A 306 -16.72 21.91 -6.53
CA TYR A 306 -16.64 20.73 -5.67
C TYR A 306 -17.19 21.00 -4.28
N TRP A 307 -18.12 20.18 -3.81
CA TRP A 307 -18.64 20.29 -2.45
C TRP A 307 -17.53 20.15 -1.42
N ALA A 308 -17.57 21.00 -0.39
CA ALA A 308 -16.68 20.93 0.74
C ALA A 308 -17.47 21.03 2.06
N MET A 309 -17.00 20.32 3.09
CA MET A 309 -17.65 20.24 4.39
C MET A 309 -17.43 21.54 5.18
N GLY A 310 -18.32 22.51 4.97
CA GLY A 310 -18.32 23.79 5.68
C GLY A 310 -19.53 24.64 5.34
N LYS A 311 -19.65 25.80 5.97
CA LYS A 311 -20.67 26.81 5.67
C LYS A 311 -20.07 28.21 5.81
N LEU A 312 -20.55 29.20 5.05
CA LEU A 312 -20.11 30.59 5.24
C LEU A 312 -20.65 31.16 6.56
N ALA A 313 -19.88 32.01 7.25
CA ALA A 313 -20.35 32.77 8.41
C ALA A 313 -21.70 33.45 8.12
N ASP A 314 -22.63 33.35 9.07
CA ASP A 314 -23.98 33.90 9.00
C ASP A 314 -24.91 33.32 7.89
N SER A 315 -24.53 32.20 7.29
CA SER A 315 -25.39 31.44 6.37
C SER A 315 -25.62 30.00 6.84
N ASN A 316 -26.76 29.44 6.43
CA ASN A 316 -27.01 27.98 6.45
C ASN A 316 -26.82 27.40 5.04
N SER A 317 -25.94 28.02 4.24
CA SER A 317 -25.70 27.62 2.87
C SER A 317 -24.56 26.62 2.82
N PHE A 318 -24.78 25.53 2.10
CA PHE A 318 -23.71 24.61 1.71
C PHE A 318 -22.76 25.30 0.74
N VAL A 319 -21.48 24.98 0.84
CA VAL A 319 -20.42 25.64 0.09
C VAL A 319 -19.69 24.65 -0.79
N HIS A 320 -19.32 25.12 -1.97
CA HIS A 320 -18.45 24.43 -2.89
C HIS A 320 -17.26 25.32 -3.27
N VAL A 321 -16.18 24.66 -3.66
CA VAL A 321 -14.89 25.27 -4.02
C VAL A 321 -14.73 25.24 -5.54
N ASP A 322 -14.39 26.39 -6.11
CA ASP A 322 -14.09 26.56 -7.52
C ASP A 322 -12.62 26.19 -7.81
N PHE A 323 -12.41 25.21 -8.68
CA PHE A 323 -11.10 24.69 -9.10
C PHE A 323 -10.66 25.17 -10.48
N ARG A 324 -11.37 26.11 -11.11
CA ARG A 324 -10.93 26.72 -12.36
C ARG A 324 -9.53 27.35 -12.21
N ASP A 325 -8.86 27.52 -13.35
CA ASP A 325 -7.54 28.16 -13.40
C ASP A 325 -7.54 29.56 -12.75
N SER A 326 -6.61 29.73 -11.81
CA SER A 326 -6.53 30.90 -10.94
C SER A 326 -6.26 32.20 -11.68
N GLN A 327 -6.92 33.26 -11.21
CA GLN A 327 -6.50 34.62 -11.54
C GLN A 327 -5.39 35.07 -10.56
N PRO A 328 -4.45 35.95 -10.96
CA PRO A 328 -3.26 36.28 -10.17
C PRO A 328 -3.49 36.88 -8.76
N PHE A 329 -4.73 37.24 -8.43
CA PHE A 329 -5.09 37.92 -7.17
C PHE A 329 -6.17 37.16 -6.37
N GLU A 330 -6.55 35.96 -6.82
CA GLU A 330 -7.62 35.18 -6.20
C GLU A 330 -7.08 34.42 -4.99
N THR A 331 -7.65 34.68 -3.81
CA THR A 331 -7.39 33.91 -2.59
C THR A 331 -8.24 32.63 -2.56
N PHE A 332 -7.92 31.69 -1.66
CA PHE A 332 -8.78 30.52 -1.47
C PHE A 332 -10.21 30.91 -1.04
N ALA A 333 -10.35 31.94 -0.19
CA ALA A 333 -11.66 32.44 0.22
C ALA A 333 -12.52 32.91 -0.97
N ASP A 334 -11.89 33.51 -2.00
CA ASP A 334 -12.58 33.94 -3.22
C ASP A 334 -13.15 32.76 -4.03
N ARG A 335 -12.65 31.53 -3.80
CA ARG A 335 -13.10 30.29 -4.47
C ARG A 335 -14.30 29.65 -3.79
N LEU A 336 -14.66 30.07 -2.58
CA LEU A 336 -15.84 29.56 -1.89
C LEU A 336 -17.12 30.14 -2.52
N LYS A 337 -18.00 29.27 -2.99
CA LYS A 337 -19.26 29.62 -3.67
C LYS A 337 -20.44 28.91 -3.00
N THR A 338 -21.62 29.52 -3.11
CA THR A 338 -22.91 28.95 -2.65
C THR A 338 -23.91 28.74 -3.78
N SER A 339 -23.52 29.07 -5.02
CA SER A 339 -24.30 28.89 -6.25
C SER A 339 -23.37 28.48 -7.40
N PRO A 340 -23.83 27.68 -8.38
CA PRO A 340 -25.12 26.95 -8.43
C PRO A 340 -25.29 25.92 -7.30
N MET A 341 -26.52 25.46 -7.05
CA MET A 341 -26.82 24.44 -6.03
C MET A 341 -26.35 23.01 -6.42
N PHE A 342 -25.47 22.89 -7.41
CA PHE A 342 -24.96 21.62 -7.92
C PHE A 342 -23.45 21.74 -8.10
N ALA A 343 -22.70 20.83 -7.47
CA ALA A 343 -21.26 20.76 -7.55
C ALA A 343 -20.83 19.29 -7.47
N TYR A 344 -19.69 18.93 -8.05
CA TYR A 344 -19.18 17.57 -7.95
C TYR A 344 -18.84 17.20 -6.52
N CYS A 345 -18.79 15.89 -6.26
CA CYS A 345 -18.12 15.36 -5.09
C CYS A 345 -16.76 14.79 -5.55
N ARG A 346 -15.67 15.39 -5.08
CA ARG A 346 -14.33 14.85 -5.22
C ARG A 346 -13.84 14.43 -3.84
N PRO A 347 -13.94 13.14 -3.50
CA PRO A 347 -13.55 12.68 -2.18
C PRO A 347 -12.03 12.68 -2.01
N ILE A 348 -11.61 12.76 -0.75
CA ILE A 348 -10.23 12.54 -0.32
C ILE A 348 -10.16 11.43 0.72
N LEU A 349 -8.98 10.87 0.94
CA LEU A 349 -8.70 9.95 2.04
C LEU A 349 -7.41 10.35 2.76
N THR A 350 -7.28 9.88 4.00
CA THR A 350 -6.07 9.96 4.82
C THR A 350 -5.52 8.55 4.96
N PHE A 351 -4.20 8.37 4.88
CA PHE A 351 -3.54 7.06 4.95
C PHE A 351 -2.25 7.10 5.75
#